data_AF-A0AAX6DXQ3-F1
#
_entry.id   AF-A0AAX6DXQ3-F1
#
_cell.length_a   1.000
_cell.length_b   1.000
_cell.length_c   1.000
_cell.angle_alpha   90.00
_cell.angle_beta   90.00
_cell.angle_gamma   90.00
#
_symmetry.space_group_name_H-M   'P 1'
#
loop_
_entity.id
_entity.type
_entity.pdbx_description
1 polymer ?
#
loop_
_entity_poly.entity_id
_entity_poly.type
_entity_poly.pdbx_seq_one_letter_code
_entity_poly.pdbx_strand_id
1 'polypeptide(L)'
;MTELIPGLQGDIPPNVSKGVPYVAGKDKVIACAKHFVGDGGTQKGINENNTIVDWKSLLSLHMPAYYNSIIKGVSTVMVSYSSWNGVKMHANRNLIIGLLKNKLRFRGFVISDWQGIDKITSPPGTNYTYSVQVGVNAGIDMIMVPYNYTEFIGDLTNLVEKNIVPMSRIDDAVRRILRVKFVMGLFEDPMADLSFADQLGKKEHRELAREAVRKSLVLLKNGKSSNEPLLPLPKKAPKILVAGSHADNLGFQCGGWTIEWNGDSGDITAGTTILDAIKSTVDPATKVVYSKNPDSSFMKDNEFSYAIVVVGETPYAETKGDNLNLTLPAPGPRTIQTVCGAVKCLVIVVSGRPLVIEPYVGSMDALVAAWLPGSEGQGVADVLFGDYGFTGKLSRTWFKSVGQLPMNVGDAHYDPLFPFGFGLTTEPTSSR
;
A
#
# COMPACT_ATOMS: atom_id res chain seq x y z
N MET A 1 14.83 -0.63 1.54
CA MET A 1 13.38 -0.97 1.48
C MET A 1 12.79 -1.39 2.84
N THR A 2 13.56 -1.48 3.93
CA THR A 2 13.04 -1.80 5.28
C THR A 2 13.33 -0.72 6.32
N GLU A 3 13.48 0.55 5.91
CA GLU A 3 13.74 1.68 6.84
C GLU A 3 12.51 2.06 7.67
N LEU A 4 11.31 1.60 7.31
CA LEU A 4 10.10 1.85 8.10
C LEU A 4 10.17 1.22 9.51
N ILE A 5 10.86 0.08 9.65
CA ILE A 5 11.01 -0.62 10.93
C ILE A 5 11.74 0.26 11.95
N PRO A 6 12.97 0.76 11.70
CA PRO A 6 13.63 1.67 12.65
C PRO A 6 12.91 3.02 12.78
N GLY A 7 12.14 3.48 11.78
CA GLY A 7 11.26 4.63 11.96
C GLY A 7 10.21 4.42 13.07
N LEU A 8 9.53 3.25 13.02
CA LEU A 8 8.48 2.85 13.97
C LEU A 8 9.03 2.43 15.34
N GLN A 9 10.11 1.65 15.36
CA GLN A 9 10.67 1.02 16.55
C GLN A 9 11.84 1.81 17.18
N GLY A 10 12.46 2.73 16.43
CA GLY A 10 13.75 3.33 16.75
C GLY A 10 14.93 2.50 16.21
N ASP A 11 16.08 3.14 16.07
CA ASP A 11 17.30 2.51 15.56
C ASP A 11 17.88 1.50 16.56
N ILE A 12 18.18 0.30 16.07
CA ILE A 12 18.82 -0.75 16.87
C ILE A 12 20.28 -0.34 17.19
N PRO A 13 20.70 -0.38 18.47
CA PRO A 13 22.08 -0.06 18.83
C PRO A 13 23.08 -1.06 18.22
N PRO A 14 24.31 -0.63 17.90
CA PRO A 14 25.28 -1.46 17.17
C PRO A 14 25.74 -2.72 17.93
N ASN A 15 25.55 -2.77 19.25
CA ASN A 15 25.96 -3.88 20.12
C ASN A 15 24.84 -4.90 20.40
N VAL A 16 23.65 -4.73 19.82
CA VAL A 16 22.54 -5.69 20.01
C VAL A 16 22.66 -6.85 19.03
N SER A 17 22.38 -8.06 19.52
CA SER A 17 22.35 -9.26 18.69
C SER A 17 21.28 -9.17 17.60
N LYS A 18 21.66 -9.44 16.35
CA LYS A 18 20.72 -9.48 15.21
C LYS A 18 19.61 -10.51 15.45
N GLY A 19 18.39 -10.17 15.02
CA GLY A 19 17.22 -11.03 15.16
C GLY A 19 16.51 -10.96 16.52
N VAL A 20 17.03 -10.16 17.45
CA VAL A 20 16.34 -9.81 18.70
C VAL A 20 15.36 -8.66 18.43
N PRO A 21 14.10 -8.72 18.94
CA PRO A 21 13.17 -7.60 18.81
C PRO A 21 13.74 -6.35 19.51
N TYR A 22 13.39 -5.16 19.04
CA TYR A 22 13.88 -3.89 19.61
C TYR A 22 12.80 -2.81 19.57
N VAL A 23 12.64 -2.03 20.64
CA VAL A 23 11.85 -0.79 20.62
C VAL A 23 12.56 0.20 21.52
N ALA A 24 12.79 1.42 21.06
CA ALA A 24 13.63 2.39 21.77
C ALA A 24 12.97 2.98 23.03
N GLY A 25 11.63 3.03 23.09
CA GLY A 25 10.91 3.58 24.23
C GLY A 25 9.42 3.79 23.97
N LYS A 26 8.76 4.48 24.91
CA LYS A 26 7.31 4.70 24.94
C LYS A 26 6.74 5.58 23.81
N ASP A 27 7.61 6.32 23.11
CA ASP A 27 7.26 7.14 21.93
C ASP A 27 7.39 6.36 20.61
N LYS A 28 7.66 5.05 20.70
CA LYS A 28 7.79 4.11 19.58
C LYS A 28 6.79 2.97 19.70
N VAL A 29 6.64 2.21 18.62
CA VAL A 29 5.70 1.09 18.53
C VAL A 29 6.40 -0.18 18.05
N ILE A 30 5.89 -1.34 18.46
CA ILE A 30 6.31 -2.60 17.84
C ILE A 30 5.88 -2.61 16.37
N ALA A 31 6.77 -2.99 15.45
CA ALA A 31 6.41 -3.18 14.05
C ALA A 31 6.13 -4.66 13.75
N CYS A 32 5.49 -4.87 12.60
CA CYS A 32 5.15 -6.18 12.07
C CYS A 32 5.60 -6.33 10.62
N ALA A 33 6.48 -7.28 10.35
CA ALA A 33 6.77 -7.68 8.97
C ALA A 33 5.69 -8.67 8.50
N LYS A 34 4.98 -8.33 7.43
CA LYS A 34 3.83 -9.13 6.95
C LYS A 34 3.69 -9.13 5.42
N HIS A 35 3.10 -10.16 4.80
CA HIS A 35 2.65 -11.42 5.43
C HIS A 35 3.56 -12.59 5.04
N PHE A 36 4.06 -13.32 6.04
CA PHE A 36 5.09 -14.35 5.89
C PHE A 36 4.47 -15.64 5.33
N VAL A 37 4.86 -16.13 4.15
CA VAL A 37 5.67 -15.48 3.12
C VAL A 37 5.15 -15.88 1.74
N GLY A 38 5.36 -15.04 0.75
CA GLY A 38 4.93 -15.30 -0.62
C GLY A 38 3.52 -14.82 -0.92
N ASP A 39 2.94 -13.98 -0.06
CA ASP A 39 1.64 -13.34 -0.24
C ASP A 39 1.51 -12.61 -1.59
N GLY A 40 2.56 -11.91 -2.04
CA GLY A 40 2.58 -11.25 -3.35
C GLY A 40 2.79 -12.15 -4.57
N GLY A 41 2.87 -13.48 -4.40
CA GLY A 41 3.18 -14.45 -5.46
C GLY A 41 2.02 -15.39 -5.84
N THR A 42 0.81 -15.11 -5.37
CA THR A 42 -0.33 -16.01 -5.56
C THR A 42 -0.71 -16.13 -7.03
N GLN A 43 -1.21 -17.30 -7.43
CA GLN A 43 -1.65 -17.54 -8.80
C GLN A 43 -2.68 -16.50 -9.25
N LYS A 44 -2.40 -15.88 -10.39
CA LYS A 44 -3.22 -14.81 -11.00
C LYS A 44 -3.45 -13.59 -10.09
N GLY A 45 -2.68 -13.44 -9.01
CA GLY A 45 -2.85 -12.37 -8.03
C GLY A 45 -4.15 -12.49 -7.22
N ILE A 46 -4.71 -13.69 -7.09
CA ILE A 46 -5.90 -13.93 -6.26
C ILE A 46 -5.49 -13.88 -4.79
N ASN A 47 -6.16 -13.05 -3.99
CA ASN A 47 -5.88 -12.92 -2.56
C ASN A 47 -6.01 -14.27 -1.83
N GLU A 48 -5.15 -14.50 -0.82
CA GLU A 48 -5.12 -15.71 0.02
C GLU A 48 -4.88 -17.05 -0.69
N ASN A 49 -4.62 -17.03 -2.00
CA ASN A 49 -4.51 -18.22 -2.83
C ASN A 49 -3.12 -18.89 -2.70
N ASN A 50 -2.82 -19.83 -3.60
CA ASN A 50 -1.60 -20.59 -3.63
C ASN A 50 -0.51 -19.86 -4.42
N THR A 51 0.66 -19.71 -3.82
CA THR A 51 1.90 -19.26 -4.44
C THR A 51 2.67 -20.49 -4.91
N ILE A 52 2.79 -20.65 -6.23
CA ILE A 52 3.44 -21.82 -6.85
C ILE A 52 4.79 -21.42 -7.42
N VAL A 53 5.84 -21.65 -6.64
CA VAL A 53 7.22 -21.31 -7.00
C VAL A 53 8.18 -22.32 -6.39
N ASP A 54 9.35 -22.51 -7.01
CA ASP A 54 10.41 -23.33 -6.43
C ASP A 54 11.04 -22.65 -5.20
N TRP A 55 11.85 -23.41 -4.45
CA TRP A 55 12.51 -22.92 -3.25
C TRP A 55 13.44 -21.73 -3.53
N LYS A 56 14.14 -21.76 -4.66
CA LYS A 56 15.09 -20.71 -5.06
C LYS A 56 14.35 -19.39 -5.29
N SER A 57 13.22 -19.42 -5.98
CA SER A 57 12.38 -18.25 -6.27
C SER A 57 11.73 -17.72 -5.00
N LEU A 58 11.23 -18.60 -4.12
CA LEU A 58 10.72 -18.18 -2.81
C LEU A 58 11.79 -17.39 -2.02
N LEU A 59 13.02 -17.91 -1.96
CA LEU A 59 14.10 -17.28 -1.21
C LEU A 59 14.68 -16.02 -1.86
N SER A 60 14.71 -15.95 -3.19
CA SER A 60 15.30 -14.81 -3.91
C SER A 60 14.33 -13.66 -4.14
N LEU A 61 13.02 -13.93 -4.20
CA LEU A 61 12.01 -12.91 -4.47
C LEU A 61 11.21 -12.52 -3.21
N HIS A 62 10.69 -13.51 -2.47
CA HIS A 62 9.72 -13.26 -1.41
C HIS A 62 10.33 -13.19 0.01
N MET A 63 11.51 -13.77 0.21
CA MET A 63 12.20 -13.81 1.50
C MET A 63 13.15 -12.63 1.81
N PRO A 64 13.82 -11.94 0.85
CA PRO A 64 14.92 -11.03 1.19
C PRO A 64 14.53 -9.90 2.16
N ALA A 65 13.30 -9.37 2.03
CA ALA A 65 12.82 -8.33 2.92
C ALA A 65 12.67 -8.82 4.37
N TYR A 66 12.29 -10.09 4.61
CA TYR A 66 12.23 -10.64 5.97
C TYR A 66 13.60 -10.71 6.64
N TYR A 67 14.64 -11.11 5.91
CA TYR A 67 16.00 -11.07 6.43
C TYR A 67 16.38 -9.66 6.88
N ASN A 68 16.13 -8.66 6.02
CA ASN A 68 16.39 -7.25 6.33
C ASN A 68 15.56 -6.73 7.51
N SER A 69 14.31 -7.18 7.66
CA SER A 69 13.46 -6.82 8.81
C SER A 69 13.99 -7.41 10.12
N ILE A 70 14.42 -8.67 10.09
CA ILE A 70 14.93 -9.39 11.27
C ILE A 70 16.25 -8.77 11.76
N ILE A 71 17.18 -8.42 10.86
CA ILE A 71 18.45 -7.80 11.27
C ILE A 71 18.26 -6.38 11.83
N LYS A 72 17.14 -5.72 11.50
CA LYS A 72 16.73 -4.42 12.07
C LYS A 72 15.88 -4.55 13.33
N GLY A 73 15.74 -5.76 13.85
CA GLY A 73 15.07 -6.00 15.13
C GLY A 73 13.55 -5.91 15.06
N VAL A 74 12.92 -6.18 13.92
CA VAL A 74 11.45 -6.21 13.83
C VAL A 74 10.84 -7.05 14.96
N SER A 75 9.84 -6.51 15.63
CA SER A 75 9.32 -7.12 16.86
C SER A 75 8.39 -8.31 16.60
N THR A 76 7.64 -8.27 15.50
CA THR A 76 6.65 -9.30 15.16
C THR A 76 6.69 -9.68 13.68
N VAL A 77 6.24 -10.90 13.37
CA VAL A 77 6.04 -11.38 12.00
C VAL A 77 4.65 -11.99 11.91
N MET A 78 3.84 -11.52 10.95
CA MET A 78 2.48 -12.05 10.73
C MET A 78 2.48 -13.07 9.60
N VAL A 79 1.84 -14.21 9.80
CA VAL A 79 1.75 -15.30 8.82
C VAL A 79 0.67 -15.00 7.78
N SER A 80 0.97 -15.23 6.50
CA SER A 80 0.04 -15.03 5.37
C SER A 80 -1.08 -16.07 5.33
N TYR A 81 -2.27 -15.69 4.87
CA TYR A 81 -3.34 -16.65 4.54
C TYR A 81 -2.98 -17.62 3.41
N SER A 82 -2.05 -17.20 2.54
CA SER A 82 -1.68 -17.93 1.33
C SER A 82 -1.15 -19.32 1.63
N SER A 83 -1.10 -20.13 0.58
CA SER A 83 -0.35 -21.38 0.58
C SER A 83 0.95 -21.21 -0.20
N TRP A 84 1.98 -21.98 0.14
CA TRP A 84 3.13 -22.18 -0.73
C TRP A 84 3.14 -23.63 -1.22
N ASN A 85 3.06 -23.82 -2.54
CA ASN A 85 2.96 -25.14 -3.18
C ASN A 85 1.91 -26.07 -2.53
N GLY A 86 0.75 -25.51 -2.20
CA GLY A 86 -0.40 -26.24 -1.62
C GLY A 86 -0.39 -26.32 -0.08
N VAL A 87 0.71 -25.96 0.59
CA VAL A 87 0.78 -25.98 2.06
C VAL A 87 0.39 -24.61 2.62
N LYS A 88 -0.68 -24.56 3.42
CA LYS A 88 -1.10 -23.35 4.12
C LYS A 88 0.02 -22.80 4.99
N MET A 89 0.31 -21.50 4.86
CA MET A 89 1.39 -20.87 5.61
C MET A 89 1.16 -20.95 7.13
N HIS A 90 -0.08 -20.80 7.60
CA HIS A 90 -0.44 -21.00 9.02
C HIS A 90 -0.20 -22.42 9.56
N ALA A 91 -0.06 -23.43 8.69
CA ALA A 91 0.28 -24.80 9.07
C ALA A 91 1.75 -25.16 8.71
N ASN A 92 2.53 -24.23 8.16
CA ASN A 92 3.83 -24.53 7.59
C ASN A 92 4.97 -24.47 8.63
N ARG A 93 5.11 -25.56 9.39
CA ARG A 93 6.15 -25.72 10.42
C ARG A 93 7.57 -25.53 9.88
N ASN A 94 7.83 -25.99 8.65
CA ASN A 94 9.18 -25.93 8.06
C ASN A 94 9.60 -24.48 7.79
N LEU A 95 8.68 -23.64 7.33
CA LEU A 95 8.97 -22.22 7.10
C LEU A 95 8.97 -21.43 8.42
N ILE A 96 8.00 -21.64 9.31
CA ILE A 96 7.90 -20.85 10.56
C ILE A 96 8.99 -21.25 11.56
N ILE A 97 9.07 -22.52 11.94
CA ILE A 97 10.10 -22.98 12.89
C ILE A 97 11.44 -23.16 12.18
N GLY A 98 11.47 -23.92 11.08
CA GLY A 98 12.72 -24.32 10.43
C GLY A 98 13.49 -23.14 9.82
N LEU A 99 12.81 -22.26 9.09
CA LEU A 99 13.43 -21.11 8.44
C LEU A 99 13.42 -19.86 9.33
N LEU A 100 12.25 -19.31 9.65
CA LEU A 100 12.13 -18.02 10.33
C LEU A 100 12.74 -18.04 11.74
N LYS A 101 12.30 -18.96 12.61
CA LYS A 101 12.80 -19.02 14.00
C LYS A 101 14.22 -19.59 14.08
N ASN A 102 14.51 -20.69 13.39
CA ASN A 102 15.77 -21.41 13.57
C ASN A 102 16.91 -20.90 12.68
N LYS A 103 16.67 -20.73 11.37
CA LYS A 103 17.73 -20.35 10.43
C LYS A 103 17.95 -18.83 10.39
N LEU A 104 16.89 -18.03 10.34
CA LEU A 104 16.96 -16.57 10.40
C LEU A 104 17.10 -16.03 11.82
N ARG A 105 17.01 -16.91 12.84
CA ARG A 105 17.19 -16.59 14.26
C ARG A 105 16.21 -15.51 14.77
N PHE A 106 15.01 -15.42 14.20
CA PHE A 106 13.99 -14.50 14.68
C PHE A 106 13.61 -14.80 16.13
N ARG A 107 13.73 -13.81 17.03
CA ARG A 107 13.45 -13.92 18.47
C ARG A 107 12.24 -13.10 18.94
N GLY A 108 11.58 -12.37 18.05
CA GLY A 108 10.26 -11.82 18.32
C GLY A 108 9.19 -12.91 18.34
N PHE A 109 7.91 -12.51 18.33
CA PHE A 109 6.80 -13.45 18.26
C PHE A 109 6.12 -13.45 16.88
N VAL A 110 5.64 -14.62 16.48
CA VAL A 110 4.90 -14.87 15.24
C VAL A 110 3.41 -14.76 15.55
N ILE A 111 2.69 -13.92 14.83
CA ILE A 111 1.24 -13.74 14.97
C ILE A 111 0.51 -14.33 13.75
N SER A 112 -0.68 -14.92 13.95
CA SER A 112 -1.54 -15.26 12.82
C SER A 112 -2.16 -13.98 12.23
N ASP A 113 -2.50 -14.02 10.95
CA ASP A 113 -3.52 -13.13 10.41
C ASP A 113 -4.92 -13.38 11.04
N TRP A 114 -5.86 -12.48 10.77
CA TRP A 114 -7.24 -12.49 11.27
C TRP A 114 -7.98 -13.78 10.90
N GLN A 115 -8.34 -14.59 11.90
CA GLN A 115 -8.94 -15.93 11.66
C GLN A 115 -8.09 -16.80 10.71
N GLY A 116 -6.77 -16.55 10.64
CA GLY A 116 -5.93 -17.22 9.67
C GLY A 116 -5.78 -18.72 9.92
N ILE A 117 -5.89 -19.16 11.19
CA ILE A 117 -5.92 -20.58 11.51
C ILE A 117 -7.24 -21.24 11.09
N ASP A 118 -8.36 -20.52 11.15
CA ASP A 118 -9.68 -20.99 10.69
C ASP A 118 -9.62 -21.33 9.20
N LYS A 119 -8.93 -20.48 8.41
CA LYS A 119 -8.73 -20.64 6.97
C LYS A 119 -7.70 -21.71 6.57
N ILE A 120 -7.20 -22.50 7.52
CA ILE A 120 -6.43 -23.72 7.22
C ILE A 120 -7.36 -24.78 6.64
N THR A 121 -8.60 -24.88 7.12
CA THR A 121 -9.58 -25.85 6.62
C THR A 121 -10.41 -25.28 5.48
N SER A 122 -11.00 -26.17 4.69
CA SER A 122 -11.96 -25.82 3.65
C SER A 122 -13.24 -26.64 3.85
N PRO A 123 -14.39 -26.02 4.19
CA PRO A 123 -14.58 -24.60 4.49
C PRO A 123 -13.79 -24.09 5.72
N PRO A 124 -13.55 -22.77 5.85
CA PRO A 124 -12.89 -22.20 7.03
C PRO A 124 -13.61 -22.57 8.34
N GLY A 125 -12.85 -22.90 9.38
CA GLY A 125 -13.37 -23.18 10.73
C GLY A 125 -14.09 -24.52 10.90
N THR A 126 -14.21 -25.35 9.86
CA THR A 126 -14.96 -26.63 9.92
C THR A 126 -14.37 -27.64 10.91
N ASN A 127 -13.06 -27.60 11.14
CA ASN A 127 -12.40 -28.38 12.19
C ASN A 127 -11.47 -27.45 12.99
N TYR A 128 -12.06 -26.67 13.88
CA TYR A 128 -11.34 -25.64 14.61
C TYR A 128 -10.28 -26.20 15.56
N THR A 129 -10.56 -27.31 16.26
CA THR A 129 -9.56 -27.98 17.11
C THR A 129 -8.33 -28.41 16.30
N TYR A 130 -8.52 -28.92 15.08
CA TYR A 130 -7.41 -29.18 14.16
C TYR A 130 -6.65 -27.89 13.81
N SER A 131 -7.35 -26.81 13.46
CA SER A 131 -6.74 -25.50 13.19
C SER A 131 -5.89 -24.98 14.35
N VAL A 132 -6.37 -25.08 15.60
CA VAL A 132 -5.62 -24.72 16.81
C VAL A 132 -4.36 -25.59 16.93
N GLN A 133 -4.53 -26.92 16.83
CA GLN A 133 -3.43 -27.87 16.93
C GLN A 133 -2.33 -27.56 15.91
N VAL A 134 -2.67 -27.49 14.62
CA VAL A 134 -1.65 -27.34 13.57
C VAL A 134 -1.06 -25.94 13.53
N GLY A 135 -1.86 -24.89 13.80
CA GLY A 135 -1.36 -23.51 13.86
C GLY A 135 -0.34 -23.30 14.97
N VAL A 136 -0.63 -23.76 16.19
CA VAL A 136 0.27 -23.63 17.34
C VAL A 136 1.52 -24.50 17.16
N ASN A 137 1.36 -25.75 16.71
CA ASN A 137 2.49 -26.65 16.47
C ASN A 137 3.35 -26.27 15.25
N ALA A 138 2.79 -25.52 14.29
CA ALA A 138 3.56 -24.93 13.20
C ALA A 138 4.53 -23.84 13.68
N GLY A 139 4.29 -23.27 14.86
CA GLY A 139 5.20 -22.30 15.47
C GLY A 139 4.60 -20.91 15.65
N ILE A 140 3.29 -20.70 15.43
CA ILE A 140 2.63 -19.43 15.71
C ILE A 140 2.61 -19.20 17.23
N ASP A 141 2.92 -17.98 17.66
CA ASP A 141 3.06 -17.62 19.07
C ASP A 141 1.80 -16.95 19.62
N MET A 142 1.15 -16.11 18.79
CA MET A 142 -0.08 -15.38 19.13
C MET A 142 -1.14 -15.61 18.04
N ILE A 143 -2.35 -15.97 18.44
CA ILE A 143 -3.46 -16.23 17.51
C ILE A 143 -4.44 -15.06 17.54
N MET A 144 -4.69 -14.48 16.37
CA MET A 144 -5.70 -13.45 16.15
C MET A 144 -7.06 -14.11 15.93
N VAL A 145 -7.75 -14.43 17.03
CA VAL A 145 -9.06 -15.15 17.08
C VAL A 145 -10.27 -14.26 16.74
N PRO A 146 -10.06 -12.97 16.50
CA PRO A 146 -10.58 -11.79 17.23
C PRO A 146 -11.90 -11.86 18.03
N TYR A 147 -12.76 -12.86 17.85
CA TYR A 147 -14.09 -12.90 18.47
C TYR A 147 -14.25 -14.06 19.47
N ASN A 148 -14.11 -15.32 19.02
CA ASN A 148 -14.43 -16.49 19.84
C ASN A 148 -13.25 -16.98 20.70
N TYR A 149 -12.69 -16.10 21.54
CA TYR A 149 -11.51 -16.41 22.34
C TYR A 149 -11.74 -17.56 23.34
N THR A 150 -12.97 -17.76 23.81
CA THR A 150 -13.31 -18.83 24.76
C THR A 150 -13.15 -20.22 24.14
N GLU A 151 -13.58 -20.40 22.89
CA GLU A 151 -13.41 -21.66 22.15
C GLU A 151 -11.92 -21.94 21.92
N PHE A 152 -11.16 -20.94 21.46
CA PHE A 152 -9.72 -21.07 21.26
C PHE A 152 -8.98 -21.47 22.55
N ILE A 153 -9.28 -20.81 23.67
CA ILE A 153 -8.65 -21.11 24.97
C ILE A 153 -9.00 -22.53 25.42
N GLY A 154 -10.27 -22.94 25.30
CA GLY A 154 -10.72 -24.28 25.66
C GLY A 154 -10.03 -25.37 24.85
N ASP A 155 -10.00 -25.22 23.53
CA ASP A 155 -9.37 -26.17 22.61
C ASP A 155 -7.86 -26.26 22.84
N LEU A 156 -7.16 -25.12 22.97
CA LEU A 156 -5.72 -25.12 23.23
C LEU A 156 -5.40 -25.76 24.59
N THR A 157 -6.18 -25.46 25.63
CA THR A 157 -6.00 -26.05 26.96
C THR A 157 -6.14 -27.57 26.90
N ASN A 158 -7.20 -28.07 26.26
CA ASN A 158 -7.45 -29.50 26.09
C ASN A 158 -6.33 -30.19 25.28
N LEU A 159 -5.84 -29.55 24.21
CA LEU A 159 -4.73 -30.05 23.41
C LEU A 159 -3.42 -30.13 24.21
N VAL A 160 -3.19 -29.21 25.13
CA VAL A 160 -2.03 -29.23 26.05
C VAL A 160 -2.18 -30.32 27.10
N GLU A 161 -3.35 -30.43 27.75
CA GLU A 161 -3.65 -31.49 28.74
C GLU A 161 -3.48 -32.90 28.16
N LYS A 162 -3.82 -33.07 26.88
CA LYS A 162 -3.64 -34.31 26.13
C LYS A 162 -2.24 -34.51 25.56
N ASN A 163 -1.28 -33.62 25.84
CA ASN A 163 0.08 -33.62 25.29
C ASN A 163 0.16 -33.58 23.74
N ILE A 164 -0.90 -33.14 23.06
CA ILE A 164 -0.93 -32.95 21.61
C ILE A 164 -0.20 -31.66 21.22
N VAL A 165 -0.30 -30.63 22.08
CA VAL A 165 0.58 -29.46 22.06
C VAL A 165 1.51 -29.57 23.27
N PRO A 166 2.82 -29.76 23.10
CA PRO A 166 3.71 -29.92 24.24
C PRO A 166 3.87 -28.59 25.00
N MET A 167 3.99 -28.65 26.33
CA MET A 167 4.22 -27.45 27.16
C MET A 167 5.44 -26.64 26.69
N SER A 168 6.48 -27.28 26.16
CA SER A 168 7.64 -26.58 25.59
C SER A 168 7.30 -25.66 24.40
N ARG A 169 6.23 -25.96 23.65
CA ARG A 169 5.72 -25.09 22.59
C ARG A 169 5.02 -23.86 23.18
N ILE A 170 4.22 -24.05 24.23
CA ILE A 170 3.59 -22.96 24.98
C ILE A 170 4.66 -22.05 25.60
N ASP A 171 5.68 -22.63 26.24
CA ASP A 171 6.78 -21.89 26.83
C ASP A 171 7.58 -21.09 25.79
N ASP A 172 7.81 -21.63 24.58
CA ASP A 172 8.44 -20.85 23.49
C ASP A 172 7.56 -19.67 23.07
N ALA A 173 6.25 -19.89 22.88
CA ALA A 173 5.31 -18.84 22.48
C ALA A 173 5.25 -17.71 23.53
N VAL A 174 5.00 -18.07 24.79
CA VAL A 174 4.89 -17.12 25.90
C VAL A 174 6.20 -16.39 26.11
N ARG A 175 7.36 -17.08 26.07
CA ARG A 175 8.67 -16.43 26.21
C ARG A 175 8.92 -15.37 25.13
N ARG A 176 8.44 -15.59 23.89
CA ARG A 176 8.57 -14.62 22.79
C ARG A 176 7.64 -13.43 22.97
N ILE A 177 6.39 -13.67 23.37
CA ILE A 177 5.42 -12.60 23.66
C ILE A 177 5.93 -11.73 24.81
N LEU A 178 6.32 -12.35 25.92
CA LEU A 178 6.84 -11.64 27.09
C LEU A 178 8.14 -10.89 26.75
N ARG A 179 9.05 -11.49 25.98
CA ARG A 179 10.27 -10.79 25.51
C ARG A 179 9.92 -9.48 24.83
N VAL A 180 8.99 -9.49 23.87
CA VAL A 180 8.61 -8.26 23.14
C VAL A 180 7.98 -7.25 24.09
N LYS A 181 7.07 -7.68 24.98
CA LYS A 181 6.42 -6.79 25.96
C LYS A 181 7.43 -6.13 26.92
N PHE A 182 8.41 -6.87 27.43
CA PHE A 182 9.48 -6.33 28.27
C PHE A 182 10.42 -5.42 27.50
N VAL A 183 10.85 -5.84 26.29
CA VAL A 183 11.75 -5.03 25.45
C VAL A 183 11.15 -3.68 25.08
N MET A 184 9.83 -3.61 24.87
CA MET A 184 9.15 -2.36 24.54
C MET A 184 8.78 -1.49 25.74
N GLY A 185 9.11 -1.91 26.96
CA GLY A 185 8.77 -1.16 28.18
C GLY A 185 7.29 -1.21 28.57
N LEU A 186 6.50 -2.17 28.07
CA LEU A 186 5.05 -2.22 28.31
C LEU A 186 4.71 -2.49 29.79
N PHE A 187 5.63 -3.09 30.55
CA PHE A 187 5.44 -3.32 31.99
C PHE A 187 5.75 -2.07 32.82
N GLU A 188 6.61 -1.20 32.31
CA GLU A 188 6.97 0.09 32.92
C GLU A 188 5.93 1.17 32.59
N ASP A 189 5.51 1.24 31.32
CA ASP A 189 4.55 2.22 30.80
C ASP A 189 3.31 1.52 30.16
N PRO A 190 2.42 0.90 30.96
CA PRO A 190 1.27 0.16 30.42
C PRO A 190 0.10 1.05 29.98
N MET A 191 0.08 2.31 30.41
CA MET A 191 -1.01 3.27 30.16
C MET A 191 -0.64 4.26 29.08
N ALA A 192 -1.65 4.76 28.36
CA ALA A 192 -1.44 5.80 27.36
C ALA A 192 -0.90 7.09 28.00
N ASP A 193 0.10 7.69 27.37
CA ASP A 193 0.60 9.02 27.69
C ASP A 193 -0.21 10.07 26.92
N LEU A 194 -1.13 10.75 27.61
CA LEU A 194 -2.03 11.72 26.99
C LEU A 194 -1.30 12.97 26.48
N SER A 195 -0.03 13.18 26.83
CA SER A 195 0.77 14.27 26.26
C SER A 195 1.05 14.10 24.76
N PHE A 196 0.87 12.88 24.20
CA PHE A 196 1.00 12.62 22.76
C PHE A 196 -0.29 12.83 21.96
N ALA A 197 -1.40 13.21 22.58
CA ALA A 197 -2.68 13.36 21.87
C ALA A 197 -2.60 14.40 20.73
N ASP A 198 -1.76 15.42 20.88
CA ASP A 198 -1.55 16.49 19.88
C ASP A 198 -0.67 16.05 18.69
N GLN A 199 -0.10 14.84 18.72
CA GLN A 199 0.66 14.30 17.58
C GLN A 199 -0.26 13.82 16.46
N LEU A 200 -1.54 13.54 16.76
CA LEU A 200 -2.50 13.10 15.76
C LEU A 200 -2.77 14.21 14.74
N GLY A 201 -2.46 13.95 13.46
CA GLY A 201 -2.71 14.90 12.37
C GLY A 201 -1.85 16.17 12.41
N LYS A 202 -0.72 16.12 13.13
CA LYS A 202 0.21 17.24 13.32
C LYS A 202 0.69 17.81 11.98
N LYS A 203 0.88 19.13 11.92
CA LYS A 203 1.28 19.84 10.70
C LYS A 203 2.59 19.29 10.12
N GLU A 204 3.59 19.00 10.94
CA GLU A 204 4.88 18.48 10.48
C GLU A 204 4.73 17.10 9.81
N HIS A 205 3.81 16.26 10.29
CA HIS A 205 3.52 14.97 9.67
C HIS A 205 2.78 15.14 8.34
N ARG A 206 1.89 16.13 8.25
CA ARG A 206 1.23 16.49 6.99
C ARG A 206 2.22 17.04 5.96
N GLU A 207 3.19 17.86 6.36
CA GLU A 207 4.24 18.32 5.45
C GLU A 207 5.13 17.16 4.97
N LEU A 208 5.45 16.20 5.84
CA LEU A 208 6.15 14.97 5.44
C LEU A 208 5.31 14.13 4.48
N ALA A 209 4.00 14.00 4.72
CA ALA A 209 3.09 13.28 3.83
C ALA A 209 2.96 13.99 2.48
N ARG A 210 2.82 15.32 2.44
CA ARG A 210 2.88 16.15 1.22
C ARG A 210 4.18 15.92 0.45
N GLU A 211 5.32 15.84 1.14
CA GLU A 211 6.60 15.51 0.53
C GLU A 211 6.60 14.10 -0.09
N ALA A 212 6.10 13.10 0.64
CA ALA A 212 5.99 11.74 0.15
C ALA A 212 5.07 11.66 -1.08
N VAL A 213 3.95 12.39 -1.08
CA VAL A 213 3.06 12.53 -2.22
C VAL A 213 3.84 13.02 -3.43
N ARG A 214 4.46 14.21 -3.39
CA ARG A 214 5.15 14.78 -4.56
C ARG A 214 6.27 13.87 -5.09
N LYS A 215 7.00 13.18 -4.21
CA LYS A 215 8.06 12.24 -4.59
C LYS A 215 7.53 10.92 -5.17
N SER A 216 6.29 10.54 -4.86
CA SER A 216 5.67 9.30 -5.36
C SER A 216 5.16 9.42 -6.80
N LEU A 217 4.83 10.63 -7.25
CA LEU A 217 4.15 10.86 -8.53
C LEU A 217 5.08 10.52 -9.70
N VAL A 218 4.59 9.72 -10.64
CA VAL A 218 5.34 9.31 -11.82
C VAL A 218 4.74 9.97 -13.06
N LEU A 219 5.52 10.83 -13.71
CA LEU A 219 5.14 11.45 -14.97
C LEU A 219 5.37 10.46 -16.12
N LEU A 220 4.29 9.99 -16.72
CA LEU A 220 4.32 8.96 -17.77
C LEU A 220 4.34 9.55 -19.18
N LYS A 221 3.72 10.72 -19.36
CA LYS A 221 3.68 11.46 -20.61
C LYS A 221 3.67 12.97 -20.32
N ASN A 222 4.39 13.76 -21.12
CA ASN A 222 4.39 15.22 -20.99
C ASN A 222 4.56 15.92 -22.36
N GLY A 223 3.47 16.06 -23.10
CA GLY A 223 3.42 16.61 -24.45
C GLY A 223 3.11 15.55 -25.51
N LYS A 224 2.56 16.01 -26.65
CA LYS A 224 2.43 15.17 -27.87
C LYS A 224 3.74 15.04 -28.64
N SER A 225 4.68 15.96 -28.44
CA SER A 225 6.04 15.91 -28.94
C SER A 225 7.02 16.26 -27.81
N SER A 226 8.30 15.91 -27.95
CA SER A 226 9.35 16.22 -26.99
C SER A 226 9.62 17.72 -26.81
N ASN A 227 9.16 18.57 -27.73
CA ASN A 227 9.52 19.99 -27.77
C ASN A 227 8.42 20.89 -27.18
N GLU A 228 7.27 20.34 -26.83
CA GLU A 228 6.12 21.09 -26.29
C GLU A 228 5.56 20.40 -25.04
N PRO A 229 6.29 20.46 -23.91
CA PRO A 229 5.80 19.91 -22.65
C PRO A 229 4.57 20.69 -22.16
N LEU A 230 3.62 19.97 -21.54
CA LEU A 230 2.47 20.60 -20.86
C LEU A 230 2.81 20.99 -19.41
N LEU A 231 3.58 20.15 -18.71
CA LEU A 231 4.02 20.36 -17.35
C LEU A 231 5.42 20.98 -17.28
N PRO A 232 5.66 21.90 -16.35
CA PRO A 232 4.71 22.41 -15.35
C PRO A 232 3.65 23.38 -15.93
N LEU A 233 2.45 23.34 -15.37
CA LEU A 233 1.32 24.21 -15.76
C LEU A 233 1.55 25.64 -15.26
N PRO A 234 1.13 26.67 -16.00
CA PRO A 234 1.17 28.04 -15.51
C PRO A 234 0.11 28.26 -14.43
N LYS A 235 0.54 28.76 -13.26
CA LYS A 235 -0.36 29.13 -12.15
C LYS A 235 -1.35 30.25 -12.52
N LYS A 236 -0.94 31.12 -13.46
CA LYS A 236 -1.77 32.20 -13.99
C LYS A 236 -2.34 31.85 -15.35
N ALA A 237 -3.65 31.75 -15.44
CA ALA A 237 -4.40 31.52 -16.68
C ALA A 237 -5.79 32.16 -16.55
N PRO A 238 -6.42 32.64 -17.64
CA PRO A 238 -7.76 33.23 -17.55
C PRO A 238 -8.80 32.30 -16.90
N LYS A 239 -8.82 31.02 -17.30
CA LYS A 239 -9.79 30.03 -16.85
C LYS A 239 -9.28 28.61 -17.06
N ILE A 240 -9.40 27.76 -16.05
CA ILE A 240 -8.97 26.36 -16.11
C ILE A 240 -10.11 25.43 -15.69
N LEU A 241 -10.06 24.19 -16.19
CA LEU A 241 -11.00 23.14 -15.80
C LEU A 241 -10.31 22.11 -14.90
N VAL A 242 -10.96 21.77 -13.80
CA VAL A 242 -10.67 20.57 -13.02
C VAL A 242 -11.88 19.63 -13.17
N ALA A 243 -11.64 18.38 -13.54
CA ALA A 243 -12.70 17.42 -13.81
C ALA A 243 -12.33 16.01 -13.34
N GLY A 244 -13.31 15.11 -13.40
CA GLY A 244 -13.13 13.70 -13.07
C GLY A 244 -13.61 13.34 -11.67
N SER A 245 -13.92 12.05 -11.49
CA SER A 245 -14.55 11.52 -10.28
C SER A 245 -13.68 11.60 -9.02
N HIS A 246 -12.36 11.76 -9.19
CA HIS A 246 -11.38 11.74 -8.10
C HIS A 246 -10.83 13.13 -7.78
N ALA A 247 -11.23 14.17 -8.51
CA ALA A 247 -10.64 15.49 -8.31
C ALA A 247 -11.02 16.11 -6.96
N ASP A 248 -12.25 15.89 -6.51
CA ASP A 248 -12.80 16.42 -5.26
C ASP A 248 -13.39 15.29 -4.41
N ASN A 249 -12.56 14.30 -4.10
CA ASN A 249 -12.96 13.14 -3.29
C ASN A 249 -11.77 12.65 -2.46
N LEU A 250 -11.75 13.03 -1.19
CA LEU A 250 -10.65 12.71 -0.29
C LEU A 250 -10.52 11.20 -0.05
N GLY A 251 -11.63 10.50 0.15
CA GLY A 251 -11.64 9.06 0.35
C GLY A 251 -11.06 8.30 -0.85
N PHE A 252 -11.34 8.74 -2.08
CA PHE A 252 -10.78 8.11 -3.29
C PHE A 252 -9.27 8.32 -3.44
N GLN A 253 -8.72 9.48 -3.09
CA GLN A 253 -7.27 9.68 -3.11
C GLN A 253 -6.54 8.94 -1.97
N CYS A 254 -7.24 8.57 -0.90
CA CYS A 254 -6.69 7.75 0.18
C CYS A 254 -6.74 6.24 -0.12
N GLY A 255 -7.86 5.74 -0.67
CA GLY A 255 -8.04 4.31 -0.96
C GLY A 255 -8.46 3.48 0.26
N GLY A 256 -8.22 2.16 0.19
CA GLY A 256 -8.53 1.23 1.28
C GLY A 256 -7.66 1.46 2.53
N TRP A 257 -8.01 0.83 3.64
CA TRP A 257 -7.34 1.02 4.94
C TRP A 257 -7.29 2.48 5.42
N THR A 258 -8.32 3.28 5.08
CA THR A 258 -8.46 4.67 5.52
C THR A 258 -9.82 4.87 6.17
N ILE A 259 -9.83 5.11 7.48
CA ILE A 259 -11.01 5.15 8.35
C ILE A 259 -11.74 3.79 8.40
N GLU A 260 -12.28 3.35 7.27
CA GLU A 260 -12.93 2.05 7.09
C GLU A 260 -11.97 1.04 6.44
N TRP A 261 -12.24 -0.26 6.65
CA TRP A 261 -11.43 -1.36 6.10
C TRP A 261 -11.25 -1.26 4.58
N ASN A 262 -12.36 -1.11 3.85
CA ASN A 262 -12.34 -0.96 2.39
C ASN A 262 -12.14 0.50 1.94
N GLY A 263 -11.95 1.44 2.86
CA GLY A 263 -12.07 2.87 2.60
C GLY A 263 -13.51 3.27 2.27
N ASP A 264 -13.71 4.56 2.03
CA ASP A 264 -15.01 5.13 1.67
C ASP A 264 -14.85 6.31 0.69
N SER A 265 -15.96 6.84 0.18
CA SER A 265 -16.03 7.99 -0.74
C SER A 265 -16.30 9.29 0.02
N GLY A 266 -15.80 10.40 -0.51
CA GLY A 266 -16.15 11.75 -0.06
C GLY A 266 -15.14 12.31 0.95
N ASP A 267 -15.62 13.20 1.81
CA ASP A 267 -14.82 13.83 2.87
C ASP A 267 -14.86 12.98 4.14
N ILE A 268 -13.95 12.02 4.22
CA ILE A 268 -13.95 10.97 5.26
C ILE A 268 -13.05 11.31 6.45
N THR A 269 -12.15 12.30 6.30
CA THR A 269 -11.15 12.67 7.32
C THR A 269 -10.58 14.05 7.03
N ALA A 270 -9.74 14.60 7.91
CA ALA A 270 -9.09 15.88 7.65
C ALA A 270 -7.98 15.76 6.58
N GLY A 271 -8.13 16.49 5.47
CA GLY A 271 -7.14 16.53 4.38
C GLY A 271 -7.42 17.63 3.37
N THR A 272 -6.74 17.58 2.23
CA THR A 272 -6.92 18.49 1.10
C THR A 272 -7.09 17.68 -0.17
N THR A 273 -8.22 17.89 -0.87
CA THR A 273 -8.46 17.24 -2.17
C THR A 273 -7.54 17.80 -3.24
N ILE A 274 -7.35 17.07 -4.34
CA ILE A 274 -6.59 17.58 -5.50
C ILE A 274 -7.21 18.88 -6.05
N LEU A 275 -8.55 18.99 -6.06
CA LEU A 275 -9.25 20.21 -6.46
C LEU A 275 -8.88 21.39 -5.56
N ASP A 276 -8.94 21.22 -4.24
CA ASP A 276 -8.65 22.30 -3.30
C ASP A 276 -7.16 22.67 -3.28
N ALA A 277 -6.27 21.69 -3.49
CA ALA A 277 -4.86 21.93 -3.74
C ALA A 277 -4.63 22.79 -4.99
N ILE A 278 -5.34 22.51 -6.10
CA ILE A 278 -5.25 23.32 -7.32
C ILE A 278 -5.75 24.74 -7.06
N LYS A 279 -6.93 24.90 -6.43
CA LYS A 279 -7.50 26.23 -6.12
C LYS A 279 -6.57 27.08 -5.27
N SER A 280 -5.88 26.48 -4.31
CA SER A 280 -4.95 27.19 -3.41
C SER A 280 -3.59 27.50 -4.05
N THR A 281 -3.25 26.83 -5.16
CA THR A 281 -1.93 26.98 -5.82
C THR A 281 -1.95 27.99 -6.97
N VAL A 282 -3.07 28.12 -7.68
CA VAL A 282 -3.17 29.02 -8.83
C VAL A 282 -3.19 30.50 -8.42
N ASP A 283 -2.84 31.38 -9.36
CA ASP A 283 -2.94 32.83 -9.18
C ASP A 283 -4.40 33.22 -8.82
N PRO A 284 -4.64 34.16 -7.88
CA PRO A 284 -5.99 34.57 -7.50
C PRO A 284 -6.87 35.08 -8.66
N ALA A 285 -6.27 35.54 -9.77
CA ALA A 285 -6.98 35.93 -10.98
C ALA A 285 -7.40 34.74 -11.87
N THR A 286 -6.88 33.54 -11.62
CA THR A 286 -7.22 32.32 -12.37
C THR A 286 -8.58 31.78 -11.95
N LYS A 287 -9.54 31.77 -12.87
CA LYS A 287 -10.85 31.14 -12.61
C LYS A 287 -10.77 29.61 -12.71
N VAL A 288 -10.85 28.93 -11.57
CA VAL A 288 -10.96 27.46 -11.52
C VAL A 288 -12.43 27.05 -11.63
N VAL A 289 -12.76 26.26 -12.65
CA VAL A 289 -14.09 25.63 -12.80
C VAL A 289 -13.96 24.15 -12.49
N TYR A 290 -14.82 23.64 -11.60
CA TYR A 290 -14.94 22.21 -11.35
C TYR A 290 -16.19 21.65 -12.02
N SER A 291 -16.03 20.54 -12.74
CA SER A 291 -17.15 19.73 -13.22
C SER A 291 -16.75 18.27 -13.16
N LYS A 292 -17.46 17.46 -12.37
CA LYS A 292 -17.09 16.05 -12.15
C LYS A 292 -17.05 15.26 -13.46
N ASN A 293 -18.08 15.41 -14.30
CA ASN A 293 -18.22 14.69 -15.57
C ASN A 293 -18.80 15.62 -16.66
N PRO A 294 -18.02 16.58 -17.17
CA PRO A 294 -18.48 17.48 -18.22
C PRO A 294 -18.81 16.72 -19.50
N ASP A 295 -19.84 17.18 -20.21
CA ASP A 295 -20.19 16.69 -21.55
C ASP A 295 -19.63 17.62 -22.64
N SER A 296 -19.85 17.26 -23.90
CA SER A 296 -19.34 18.03 -25.04
C SER A 296 -19.97 19.41 -25.16
N SER A 297 -21.22 19.63 -24.72
CA SER A 297 -21.84 20.97 -24.69
C SER A 297 -21.12 21.85 -23.69
N PHE A 298 -20.90 21.37 -22.47
CA PHE A 298 -20.15 22.09 -21.46
C PHE A 298 -18.76 22.49 -21.95
N MET A 299 -18.05 21.60 -22.65
CA MET A 299 -16.73 21.91 -23.21
C MET A 299 -16.78 22.95 -24.34
N LYS A 300 -17.86 23.01 -25.14
CA LYS A 300 -18.01 24.00 -26.22
C LYS A 300 -18.38 25.38 -25.69
N ASP A 301 -19.19 25.43 -24.64
CA ASP A 301 -19.68 26.69 -24.05
C ASP A 301 -18.62 27.38 -23.17
N ASN A 302 -17.47 26.73 -22.95
CA ASN A 302 -16.43 27.23 -22.07
C ASN A 302 -15.04 27.15 -22.72
N GLU A 303 -14.41 28.30 -22.91
CA GLU A 303 -13.01 28.36 -23.32
C GLU A 303 -12.08 28.21 -22.10
N PHE A 304 -11.31 27.12 -22.07
CA PHE A 304 -10.34 26.82 -21.01
C PHE A 304 -8.91 26.87 -21.55
N SER A 305 -7.98 27.41 -20.77
CA SER A 305 -6.56 27.42 -21.14
C SER A 305 -5.96 26.00 -21.11
N TYR A 306 -6.37 25.20 -20.13
CA TYR A 306 -6.05 23.77 -20.00
C TYR A 306 -7.04 23.10 -19.05
N ALA A 307 -7.03 21.76 -19.05
CA ALA A 307 -7.81 20.95 -18.13
C ALA A 307 -6.96 19.94 -17.36
N ILE A 308 -7.36 19.67 -16.12
CA ILE A 308 -6.82 18.62 -15.26
C ILE A 308 -7.95 17.63 -14.98
N VAL A 309 -7.78 16.38 -15.43
CA VAL A 309 -8.76 15.30 -15.26
C VAL A 309 -8.23 14.28 -14.28
N VAL A 310 -8.91 14.11 -13.13
CA VAL A 310 -8.50 13.18 -12.08
C VAL A 310 -9.48 12.01 -12.00
N VAL A 311 -8.99 10.81 -12.34
CA VAL A 311 -9.80 9.58 -12.43
C VAL A 311 -9.01 8.41 -11.84
N GLY A 312 -9.67 7.28 -11.57
CA GLY A 312 -9.01 6.23 -10.80
C GLY A 312 -9.88 5.07 -10.37
N GLU A 313 -9.28 4.17 -9.59
CA GLU A 313 -9.97 3.10 -8.88
C GLU A 313 -10.69 3.64 -7.64
N THR A 314 -11.89 3.13 -7.36
CA THR A 314 -12.53 3.34 -6.06
C THR A 314 -11.79 2.56 -4.96
N PRO A 315 -11.91 2.96 -3.68
CA PRO A 315 -11.29 2.24 -2.56
C PRO A 315 -11.64 0.74 -2.50
N TYR A 316 -10.63 -0.06 -2.17
CA TYR A 316 -10.74 -1.51 -1.93
C TYR A 316 -9.65 -1.97 -0.96
N ALA A 317 -9.89 -3.08 -0.27
CA ALA A 317 -8.88 -3.81 0.47
C ALA A 317 -8.99 -5.32 0.19
N GLU A 318 -7.84 -6.00 0.20
CA GLU A 318 -7.77 -7.46 0.15
C GLU A 318 -8.57 -8.06 -1.02
N THR A 319 -9.39 -9.09 -0.77
CA THR A 319 -10.15 -9.82 -1.79
C THR A 319 -11.09 -8.92 -2.60
N LYS A 320 -11.62 -7.82 -2.03
CA LYS A 320 -12.47 -6.88 -2.77
C LYS A 320 -11.70 -6.18 -3.90
N GLY A 321 -10.37 -6.11 -3.77
CA GLY A 321 -9.47 -5.55 -4.76
C GLY A 321 -9.06 -6.52 -5.86
N ASP A 322 -9.37 -7.81 -5.77
CA ASP A 322 -9.03 -8.77 -6.82
C ASP A 322 -9.77 -8.40 -8.11
N ASN A 323 -9.02 -8.13 -9.18
CA ASN A 323 -9.59 -7.67 -10.45
C ASN A 323 -8.76 -8.19 -11.62
N LEU A 324 -9.39 -8.96 -12.50
CA LEU A 324 -8.76 -9.56 -13.69
C LEU A 324 -8.79 -8.66 -14.93
N ASN A 325 -9.64 -7.62 -14.96
CA ASN A 325 -9.74 -6.72 -16.10
C ASN A 325 -8.85 -5.48 -15.98
N LEU A 326 -8.57 -5.04 -14.75
CA LEU A 326 -7.75 -3.86 -14.41
C LEU A 326 -8.04 -2.63 -15.29
N THR A 327 -9.29 -2.41 -15.67
CA THR A 327 -9.68 -1.27 -16.50
C THR A 327 -9.97 -0.03 -15.65
N LEU A 328 -9.79 1.15 -16.25
CA LEU A 328 -10.23 2.40 -15.62
C LEU A 328 -11.77 2.39 -15.43
N PRO A 329 -12.27 2.55 -14.19
CA PRO A 329 -13.70 2.58 -13.93
C PRO A 329 -14.43 3.73 -14.65
N ALA A 330 -15.65 3.45 -15.10
CA ALA A 330 -16.55 4.49 -15.57
C ALA A 330 -16.91 5.47 -14.44
N PRO A 331 -17.11 6.77 -14.73
CA PRO A 331 -17.10 7.40 -16.05
C PRO A 331 -15.71 7.85 -16.55
N GLY A 332 -14.61 7.42 -15.93
CA GLY A 332 -13.25 7.89 -16.21
C GLY A 332 -12.87 7.95 -17.69
N PRO A 333 -12.97 6.84 -18.45
CA PRO A 333 -12.72 6.83 -19.89
C PRO A 333 -13.49 7.87 -20.69
N ARG A 334 -14.79 8.04 -20.41
CA ARG A 334 -15.65 9.02 -21.10
C ARG A 334 -15.23 10.45 -20.75
N THR A 335 -14.91 10.72 -19.48
CA THR A 335 -14.46 12.04 -19.04
C THR A 335 -13.12 12.41 -19.69
N ILE A 336 -12.18 11.47 -19.77
CA ILE A 336 -10.90 11.66 -20.49
C ILE A 336 -11.15 12.02 -21.95
N GLN A 337 -11.93 11.20 -22.67
CA GLN A 337 -12.19 11.43 -24.10
C GLN A 337 -12.89 12.76 -24.34
N THR A 338 -13.87 13.11 -23.51
CA THR A 338 -14.64 14.36 -23.65
C THR A 338 -13.78 15.59 -23.42
N VAL A 339 -13.00 15.60 -22.34
CA VAL A 339 -12.20 16.76 -21.95
C VAL A 339 -10.95 16.90 -22.82
N CYS A 340 -10.17 15.83 -22.94
CA CYS A 340 -8.90 15.88 -23.69
C CYS A 340 -9.09 15.96 -25.21
N GLY A 341 -10.29 15.66 -25.72
CA GLY A 341 -10.65 15.93 -27.11
C GLY A 341 -10.92 17.41 -27.41
N ALA A 342 -11.18 18.23 -26.39
CA ALA A 342 -11.59 19.63 -26.54
C ALA A 342 -10.52 20.66 -26.14
N VAL A 343 -9.64 20.33 -25.21
CA VAL A 343 -8.61 21.24 -24.68
C VAL A 343 -7.35 20.48 -24.29
N LYS A 344 -6.19 21.16 -24.21
CA LYS A 344 -4.95 20.58 -23.67
C LYS A 344 -5.20 20.01 -22.29
N CYS A 345 -4.83 18.75 -22.09
CA CYS A 345 -5.34 17.94 -20.99
C CYS A 345 -4.25 17.16 -20.28
N LEU A 346 -4.12 17.39 -18.98
CA LEU A 346 -3.40 16.53 -18.05
C LEU A 346 -4.39 15.52 -17.45
N VAL A 347 -4.06 14.23 -17.54
CA VAL A 347 -4.77 13.18 -16.80
C VAL A 347 -3.93 12.72 -15.61
N ILE A 348 -4.57 12.66 -14.44
CA ILE A 348 -4.02 12.12 -13.21
C ILE A 348 -4.79 10.84 -12.89
N VAL A 349 -4.05 9.72 -12.80
CA VAL A 349 -4.60 8.42 -12.45
C VAL A 349 -4.31 8.12 -10.98
N VAL A 350 -5.36 8.03 -10.18
CA VAL A 350 -5.34 7.60 -8.78
C VAL A 350 -5.65 6.10 -8.75
N SER A 351 -4.68 5.26 -8.41
CA SER A 351 -4.86 3.80 -8.42
C SER A 351 -3.89 3.09 -7.48
N GLY A 352 -4.28 1.92 -6.98
CA GLY A 352 -3.37 1.10 -6.16
C GLY A 352 -2.29 0.40 -6.98
N ARG A 353 -2.39 0.43 -8.31
CA ARG A 353 -1.62 -0.39 -9.26
C ARG A 353 -1.75 0.12 -10.70
N PRO A 354 -0.90 -0.37 -11.64
CA PRO A 354 -1.08 -0.13 -13.07
C PRO A 354 -2.45 -0.61 -13.58
N LEU A 355 -3.05 0.17 -14.49
CA LEU A 355 -4.35 -0.12 -15.12
C LEU A 355 -4.22 -0.11 -16.65
N VAL A 356 -5.21 -0.67 -17.35
CA VAL A 356 -5.37 -0.53 -18.80
C VAL A 356 -5.57 0.96 -19.13
N ILE A 357 -4.50 1.57 -19.63
CA ILE A 357 -4.46 3.00 -19.99
C ILE A 357 -4.12 3.24 -21.47
N GLU A 358 -3.47 2.27 -22.12
CA GLU A 358 -2.97 2.36 -23.51
C GLU A 358 -3.99 2.97 -24.49
N PRO A 359 -5.28 2.58 -24.50
CA PRO A 359 -6.26 3.13 -25.45
C PRO A 359 -6.49 4.64 -25.34
N TYR A 360 -6.14 5.24 -24.21
CA TYR A 360 -6.37 6.65 -23.91
C TYR A 360 -5.10 7.49 -23.97
N VAL A 361 -3.91 6.87 -23.94
CA VAL A 361 -2.61 7.60 -23.92
C VAL A 361 -2.49 8.54 -25.12
N GLY A 362 -3.03 8.17 -26.29
CA GLY A 362 -3.02 9.00 -27.49
C GLY A 362 -3.80 10.30 -27.38
N SER A 363 -4.89 10.34 -26.59
CA SER A 363 -5.74 11.54 -26.44
C SER A 363 -5.24 12.50 -25.36
N MET A 364 -4.37 12.06 -24.46
CA MET A 364 -3.85 12.88 -23.36
C MET A 364 -2.64 13.70 -23.81
N ASP A 365 -2.49 14.93 -23.32
CA ASP A 365 -1.25 15.69 -23.52
C ASP A 365 -0.22 15.32 -22.44
N ALA A 366 -0.66 15.18 -21.19
CA ALA A 366 0.18 14.66 -20.11
C ALA A 366 -0.56 13.58 -19.29
N LEU A 367 0.22 12.67 -18.70
CA LEU A 367 -0.29 11.57 -17.87
C LEU A 367 0.59 11.42 -16.63
N VAL A 368 -0.04 11.47 -15.46
CA VAL A 368 0.61 11.26 -14.16
C VAL A 368 -0.04 10.07 -13.46
N ALA A 369 0.78 9.14 -13.00
CA ALA A 369 0.36 8.13 -12.03
C ALA A 369 0.55 8.69 -10.61
N ALA A 370 -0.55 8.87 -9.89
CA ALA A 370 -0.56 9.43 -8.54
C ALA A 370 -0.61 8.39 -7.42
N TRP A 371 -0.80 7.11 -7.78
CA TRP A 371 -1.01 6.03 -6.84
C TRP A 371 -2.23 6.29 -5.94
N LEU A 372 -2.11 6.06 -4.63
CA LEU A 372 -3.06 6.49 -3.61
C LEU A 372 -2.36 7.52 -2.71
N PRO A 373 -2.42 8.83 -3.05
CA PRO A 373 -1.58 9.84 -2.40
C PRO A 373 -2.01 10.21 -0.96
N GLY A 374 -3.11 9.69 -0.44
CA GLY A 374 -3.52 9.97 0.94
C GLY A 374 -4.09 11.38 1.13
N SER A 375 -3.96 11.95 2.33
CA SER A 375 -4.70 13.16 2.72
C SER A 375 -4.15 14.47 2.14
N GLU A 376 -2.90 14.49 1.66
CA GLU A 376 -2.18 15.73 1.35
C GLU A 376 -2.13 16.01 -0.16
N GLY A 377 -3.30 16.29 -0.75
CA GLY A 377 -3.44 16.57 -2.19
C GLY A 377 -2.59 17.74 -2.70
N GLN A 378 -2.13 18.62 -1.81
CA GLN A 378 -1.17 19.68 -2.12
C GLN A 378 0.14 19.15 -2.72
N GLY A 379 0.59 17.96 -2.34
CA GLY A 379 1.79 17.35 -2.92
C GLY A 379 1.63 17.03 -4.41
N VAL A 380 0.38 16.87 -4.89
CA VAL A 380 0.10 16.78 -6.32
C VAL A 380 0.31 18.13 -6.99
N ALA A 381 -0.34 19.18 -6.50
CA ALA A 381 -0.23 20.52 -7.07
C ALA A 381 1.21 21.06 -7.08
N ASP A 382 2.01 20.75 -6.05
CA ASP A 382 3.43 21.11 -5.94
C ASP A 382 4.23 20.82 -7.21
N VAL A 383 4.03 19.66 -7.83
CA VAL A 383 4.77 19.27 -9.05
C VAL A 383 4.02 19.62 -10.33
N LEU A 384 2.67 19.70 -10.28
CA LEU A 384 1.89 20.12 -11.45
C LEU A 384 2.24 21.54 -11.87
N PHE A 385 2.44 22.43 -10.90
CA PHE A 385 2.68 23.85 -11.12
C PHE A 385 4.16 24.25 -11.00
N GLY A 386 5.06 23.28 -10.83
CA GLY A 386 6.50 23.49 -10.89
C GLY A 386 7.15 24.06 -9.64
N ASP A 387 6.49 24.03 -8.48
CA ASP A 387 7.17 24.34 -7.21
C ASP A 387 8.27 23.31 -6.92
N TYR A 388 8.06 22.08 -7.39
CA TYR A 388 9.04 21.00 -7.41
C TYR A 388 9.04 20.29 -8.77
N GLY A 389 10.15 19.62 -9.07
CA GLY A 389 10.26 18.73 -10.23
C GLY A 389 9.66 17.35 -9.98
N PHE A 390 9.15 16.70 -11.03
CA PHE A 390 8.83 15.28 -10.97
C PHE A 390 10.11 14.44 -10.85
N THR A 391 10.16 13.56 -9.85
CA THR A 391 11.30 12.66 -9.63
C THR A 391 10.90 11.19 -9.53
N GLY A 392 9.61 10.88 -9.38
CA GLY A 392 9.12 9.52 -9.18
C GLY A 392 9.45 8.61 -10.36
N LYS A 393 9.74 7.35 -10.05
CA LYS A 393 9.97 6.28 -11.03
C LYS A 393 9.04 5.12 -10.72
N LEU A 394 8.58 4.43 -11.76
CA LEU A 394 7.72 3.27 -11.63
C LEU A 394 8.42 2.17 -10.82
N SER A 395 7.85 1.84 -9.66
CA SER A 395 8.25 0.67 -8.85
C SER A 395 7.59 -0.62 -9.34
N ARG A 396 6.75 -0.56 -10.38
CA ARG A 396 6.09 -1.70 -11.03
C ARG A 396 6.06 -1.51 -12.54
N THR A 397 6.14 -2.61 -13.27
CA THR A 397 5.90 -2.64 -14.72
C THR A 397 4.46 -2.19 -15.03
N TRP A 398 4.29 -1.28 -15.98
CA TRP A 398 2.97 -0.94 -16.54
C TRP A 398 2.73 -1.77 -17.80
N PHE A 399 1.71 -2.64 -17.78
CA PHE A 399 1.37 -3.52 -18.88
C PHE A 399 0.62 -2.78 -20.00
N LYS A 400 0.66 -3.31 -21.24
CA LYS A 400 -0.17 -2.86 -22.36
C LYS A 400 -1.58 -3.42 -22.23
N SER A 401 -1.67 -4.73 -21.99
CA SER A 401 -2.93 -5.43 -21.74
C SER A 401 -2.82 -6.45 -20.61
N VAL A 402 -3.94 -6.76 -19.97
CA VAL A 402 -4.00 -7.78 -18.90
C VAL A 402 -3.66 -9.18 -19.41
N GLY A 403 -3.75 -9.43 -20.73
CA GLY A 403 -3.34 -10.69 -21.36
C GLY A 403 -1.84 -10.97 -21.26
N GLN A 404 -1.03 -9.96 -20.93
CA GLN A 404 0.41 -10.13 -20.67
C GLN A 404 0.72 -10.61 -19.25
N LEU A 405 -0.26 -10.58 -18.33
CA LEU A 405 0.01 -10.85 -16.93
C LEU A 405 0.09 -12.37 -16.62
N PRO A 406 0.99 -12.79 -15.71
CA PRO A 406 1.98 -11.98 -15.01
C PRO A 406 3.20 -11.63 -15.88
N MET A 407 3.70 -10.39 -15.78
CA MET A 407 4.90 -9.91 -16.48
C MET A 407 5.70 -8.96 -15.59
N ASN A 408 6.93 -9.33 -15.28
CA ASN A 408 7.85 -8.60 -14.41
C ASN A 408 9.18 -8.31 -15.10
N VAL A 409 9.90 -7.31 -14.58
CA VAL A 409 11.23 -6.98 -15.09
C VAL A 409 12.16 -8.20 -14.95
N GLY A 410 12.84 -8.55 -16.05
CA GLY A 410 13.70 -9.73 -16.15
C GLY A 410 13.04 -10.95 -16.78
N ASP A 411 11.73 -10.93 -17.02
CA ASP A 411 11.05 -12.01 -17.76
C ASP A 411 11.47 -12.02 -19.24
N ALA A 412 11.56 -13.21 -19.86
CA ALA A 412 11.96 -13.34 -21.26
C ALA A 412 10.98 -12.68 -22.26
N HIS A 413 9.70 -12.55 -21.87
CA HIS A 413 8.62 -11.98 -22.67
C HIS A 413 8.26 -10.54 -22.22
N TYR A 414 9.23 -9.82 -21.64
CA TYR A 414 9.01 -8.48 -21.08
C TYR A 414 8.74 -7.42 -22.17
N ASP A 415 7.46 -7.08 -22.38
CA ASP A 415 6.99 -6.08 -23.34
C ASP A 415 6.03 -5.05 -22.69
N PRO A 416 6.53 -4.16 -21.83
CA PRO A 416 5.71 -3.23 -21.09
C PRO A 416 5.23 -2.03 -21.92
N LEU A 417 4.13 -1.39 -21.49
CA LEU A 417 3.75 -0.05 -21.96
C LEU A 417 4.71 1.00 -21.40
N PHE A 418 4.96 0.92 -20.08
CA PHE A 418 6.00 1.70 -19.40
C PHE A 418 6.84 0.74 -18.55
N PRO A 419 8.17 0.65 -18.79
CA PRO A 419 9.01 -0.31 -18.09
C PRO A 419 9.19 0.04 -16.60
N PHE A 420 9.58 -0.94 -15.80
CA PHE A 420 10.02 -0.72 -14.42
C PHE A 420 11.15 0.34 -14.40
N GLY A 421 11.09 1.26 -13.45
CA GLY A 421 12.02 2.39 -13.35
C GLY A 421 11.73 3.55 -14.30
N PHE A 422 10.71 3.48 -15.15
CA PHE A 422 10.32 4.58 -16.03
C PHE A 422 9.72 5.76 -15.25
N GLY A 423 9.93 6.97 -15.74
CA GLY A 423 9.30 8.19 -15.23
C GLY A 423 10.03 9.40 -15.80
N LEU A 424 9.30 10.29 -16.46
CA LEU A 424 9.83 11.56 -16.94
C LEU A 424 10.09 12.49 -15.76
N THR A 425 11.00 13.44 -15.95
CA THR A 425 11.35 14.45 -14.94
C THR A 425 10.97 15.84 -15.43
N THR A 426 10.79 16.76 -14.49
CA THR A 426 10.68 18.19 -14.77
C THR A 426 11.60 18.94 -13.82
N GLU A 427 11.98 20.17 -14.20
CA GLU A 427 12.70 21.07 -13.30
C GLU A 427 11.70 22.01 -12.60
N PRO A 428 11.98 22.45 -11.36
CA PRO A 428 11.21 23.50 -10.71
C PRO A 428 11.24 24.80 -11.54
N THR A 429 10.13 25.52 -11.56
CA THR A 429 10.05 26.86 -12.15
C THR A 429 10.46 27.89 -11.10
N SER A 430 11.41 28.77 -11.44
CA SER A 430 11.69 29.94 -10.64
C SER A 430 10.42 30.82 -10.62
N SER A 431 9.81 31.00 -9.45
CA SER A 431 8.65 31.85 -9.24
C SER A 431 8.84 33.20 -9.94
N ARG A 432 8.02 33.51 -10.95
CA ARG A 432 7.85 34.86 -11.49
C ARG A 432 6.48 35.38 -11.12
#